data_AF-A0A1Q3CCZ2-F1
#
_entry.id   AF-A0A1Q3CCZ2-F1
#
_cell.length_a   1.000
_cell.length_b   1.000
_cell.length_c   1.000
_cell.angle_alpha   90.00
_cell.angle_beta   90.00
_cell.angle_gamma   90.00
#
_symmetry.space_group_name_H-M   'P 1'
#
loop_
_entity.id
_entity.type
_entity.pdbx_description
1 polymer ?
#
loop_
_entity_poly.entity_id
_entity_poly.type
_entity_poly.pdbx_seq_one_letter_code
_entity_poly.pdbx_strand_id
1 'polypeptide(L)'
;MKEFYANFGFNTSFSLSTRVNDRNILMNYPTLTSILNIPCDGSIAWSNRSWVEEDGFNKEDCVDLLFGENAHVVEKMYSRNLRLDYKFLHRAVSTHILPKAGGFDEVTHMEAFTMFHIITGRRINIPLLIFNHMKTMKAR
;
A
#
# COMPACT_ATOMS: atom_id res chain seq x y z
N MET A 1 24.65 4.73 1.14
CA MET A 1 23.28 4.20 0.90
C MET A 1 22.94 3.01 1.82
N LYS A 2 23.79 1.99 1.95
CA LYS A 2 23.50 0.81 2.81
C LYS A 2 23.24 1.17 4.28
N GLU A 3 24.01 2.09 4.87
CA GLU A 3 23.79 2.54 6.26
C GLU A 3 22.42 3.16 6.49
N PHE A 4 21.90 3.90 5.49
CA PHE A 4 20.59 4.53 5.60
C PHE A 4 19.54 3.48 5.88
N TYR A 5 19.49 2.39 5.12
CA TYR A 5 18.52 1.30 5.31
C TYR A 5 18.84 0.37 6.50
N ALA A 6 20.13 0.12 6.76
CA ALA A 6 20.56 -0.79 7.83
C ALA A 6 20.18 -0.28 9.23
N ASN A 7 20.24 1.04 9.45
CA ASN A 7 20.00 1.66 10.75
C ASN A 7 18.55 2.16 10.93
N PHE A 8 17.62 1.72 10.09
CA PHE A 8 16.21 2.10 10.22
C PHE A 8 15.69 1.78 11.63
N GLY A 9 14.91 2.67 12.22
CA GLY A 9 14.22 2.52 13.49
C GLY A 9 12.80 3.06 13.34
N PHE A 10 11.83 2.41 13.96
CA PHE A 10 10.46 2.88 13.98
C PHE A 10 10.22 3.54 15.34
N ASN A 11 10.22 4.87 15.37
CA ASN A 11 9.99 5.62 16.60
C ASN A 11 8.49 5.71 16.92
N THR A 12 7.62 5.83 15.90
CA THR A 12 6.16 5.86 16.05
C THR A 12 5.43 5.30 14.82
N SER A 13 4.10 5.26 14.83
CA SER A 13 3.29 4.95 13.64
C SER A 13 3.58 5.89 12.46
N PHE A 14 3.98 7.14 12.73
CA PHE A 14 4.10 8.20 11.72
C PHE A 14 5.52 8.65 11.44
N SER A 15 6.52 8.11 12.15
CA SER A 15 7.92 8.51 11.99
C SER A 15 8.89 7.34 12.01
N LEU A 16 9.88 7.47 11.14
CA LEU A 16 11.05 6.64 11.00
C LEU A 16 12.28 7.44 11.47
N SER A 17 13.19 6.78 12.17
CA SER A 17 14.54 7.27 12.41
C SER A 17 15.57 6.41 11.66
N THR A 18 16.69 6.99 11.27
CA THR A 18 17.87 6.23 10.85
C THR A 18 19.13 7.01 11.21
N ARG A 19 20.26 6.32 11.35
CA ARG A 19 21.55 6.93 11.66
C ARG A 19 22.52 6.72 10.50
N VAL A 20 23.08 7.79 9.96
CA VAL A 20 24.09 7.75 8.88
C VAL A 20 25.25 8.66 9.28
N ASN A 21 26.48 8.13 9.30
CA ASN A 21 27.67 8.88 9.76
C ASN A 21 27.43 9.62 11.10
N ASP A 22 26.90 8.92 12.10
CA ASP A 22 26.52 9.46 13.43
C ASP A 22 25.49 10.59 13.46
N ARG A 23 24.85 10.88 12.32
CA ARG A 23 23.73 11.82 12.25
C ARG A 23 22.40 11.08 12.29
N ASN A 24 21.54 11.46 13.22
CA ASN A 24 20.16 10.97 13.27
C ASN A 24 19.31 11.72 12.25
N ILE A 25 18.65 10.96 11.38
CA ILE A 25 17.70 11.45 10.38
C ILE A 25 16.31 10.99 10.82
N LEU A 26 15.43 11.94 11.08
CA LEU A 26 14.01 11.69 11.33
C LEU A 26 13.23 11.93 10.03
N MET A 27 12.40 10.96 9.64
CA MET A 27 11.60 11.01 8.43
C MET A 27 10.16 10.63 8.73
N ASN A 28 9.21 11.37 8.19
CA ASN A 28 7.80 11.03 8.12
C ASN A 28 7.35 11.10 6.66
N TYR A 29 6.12 10.69 6.36
CA TYR A 29 5.64 10.73 4.98
C TYR A 29 5.60 12.16 4.39
N PRO A 30 5.31 13.27 5.14
CA PRO A 30 5.49 14.62 4.60
C PRO A 30 6.93 14.99 4.22
N THR A 31 7.92 14.61 5.04
CA THR A 31 9.34 14.82 4.68
C THR A 31 9.69 14.03 3.41
N LEU A 32 9.18 12.80 3.27
CA LEU A 32 9.36 12.00 2.08
C LEU A 32 8.73 12.67 0.84
N THR A 33 7.53 13.23 0.98
CA THR A 33 6.87 14.04 -0.05
C THR A 33 7.78 15.16 -0.54
N SER A 34 8.34 15.96 0.38
CA SER A 34 9.19 17.08 0.04
C SER A 34 10.47 16.65 -0.67
N ILE A 35 11.05 15.51 -0.28
CA ILE A 35 12.27 14.95 -0.93
C ILE A 35 11.97 14.48 -2.35
N LEU A 36 10.86 13.75 -2.53
CA LEU A 36 10.48 13.19 -3.83
C LEU A 36 9.83 14.22 -4.75
N ASN A 37 9.41 15.36 -4.21
CA ASN A 37 8.66 16.41 -4.91
C ASN A 37 7.41 15.85 -5.60
N ILE A 38 6.62 15.08 -4.86
CA ILE A 38 5.35 14.47 -5.32
C ILE A 38 4.16 15.03 -4.54
N PRO A 39 2.92 14.91 -5.04
CA PRO A 39 1.73 15.26 -4.27
C PRO A 39 1.57 14.41 -3.00
N CYS A 40 1.07 15.03 -1.93
CA CYS A 40 0.69 14.37 -0.67
C CYS A 40 -0.80 14.60 -0.40
N ASP A 41 -1.62 14.07 -1.29
CA ASP A 41 -3.06 14.22 -1.29
C ASP A 41 -3.76 12.87 -1.52
N GLY A 42 -5.09 12.87 -1.51
CA GLY A 42 -5.89 11.66 -1.63
C GLY A 42 -6.00 10.87 -0.33
N SER A 43 -6.53 9.66 -0.46
CA SER A 43 -6.89 8.79 0.66
C SER A 43 -5.69 8.42 1.54
N ILE A 44 -5.82 8.68 2.85
CA ILE A 44 -4.79 8.44 3.87
C ILE A 44 -5.15 7.16 4.63
N ALA A 45 -4.91 6.00 4.00
CA ALA A 45 -5.31 4.73 4.56
C ALA A 45 -4.23 3.65 4.39
N TRP A 46 -4.06 2.81 5.42
CA TRP A 46 -3.16 1.65 5.39
C TRP A 46 -3.59 0.60 6.42
N SER A 47 -3.66 -0.67 6.01
CA SER A 47 -3.84 -1.80 6.92
C SER A 47 -3.06 -3.02 6.45
N ASN A 48 -2.46 -3.76 7.38
CA ASN A 48 -1.72 -4.99 7.07
C ASN A 48 -2.59 -6.25 7.15
N ARG A 49 -3.73 -6.18 7.87
CA ARG A 49 -4.50 -7.38 8.26
C ARG A 49 -5.98 -7.29 7.92
N SER A 50 -6.53 -6.09 7.90
CA SER A 50 -7.95 -5.85 7.68
C SER A 50 -8.16 -5.01 6.42
N TRP A 51 -9.42 -4.83 6.05
CA TRP A 51 -9.80 -3.74 5.17
C TRP A 51 -9.41 -2.41 5.79
N VAL A 52 -9.14 -1.43 4.94
CA VAL A 52 -8.96 -0.06 5.39
C VAL A 52 -10.32 0.56 5.71
N GLU A 53 -10.32 1.41 6.75
CA GLU A 53 -11.46 2.19 7.16
C GLU A 53 -11.16 3.64 6.83
N GLU A 54 -11.79 4.14 5.76
CA GLU A 54 -11.58 5.49 5.25
C GLU A 54 -12.88 6.01 4.64
N ASP A 55 -13.13 7.31 4.83
CA ASP A 55 -14.33 7.96 4.29
C ASP A 55 -14.38 7.83 2.77
N GLY A 56 -15.51 7.34 2.27
CA GLY A 56 -15.73 7.13 0.85
C GLY A 56 -15.21 5.80 0.30
N PHE A 57 -14.51 4.98 1.08
CA PHE A 57 -14.16 3.61 0.69
C PHE A 57 -15.20 2.60 1.22
N ASN A 58 -15.83 1.86 0.31
CA ASN A 58 -16.72 0.75 0.62
C ASN A 58 -16.09 -0.56 0.10
N LYS A 59 -15.93 -1.54 0.98
CA LYS A 59 -15.25 -2.81 0.66
C LYS A 59 -16.14 -3.73 -0.19
N GLU A 60 -17.45 -3.68 -0.02
CA GLU A 60 -18.41 -4.42 -0.82
C GLU A 60 -18.39 -3.95 -2.28
N ASP A 61 -18.48 -2.63 -2.51
CA ASP A 61 -18.37 -2.02 -3.85
C ASP A 61 -17.03 -2.38 -4.53
N CYS A 62 -15.94 -2.41 -3.74
CA CYS A 62 -14.63 -2.80 -4.21
C CYS A 62 -14.59 -4.26 -4.67
N VAL A 63 -15.19 -5.16 -3.89
CA VAL A 63 -15.27 -6.58 -4.22
C VAL A 63 -16.15 -6.83 -5.44
N ASP A 64 -17.33 -6.22 -5.50
CA ASP A 64 -18.22 -6.33 -6.65
C ASP A 64 -17.54 -5.83 -7.94
N LEU A 65 -16.83 -4.70 -7.86
CA LEU A 65 -16.09 -4.15 -9.00
C LEU A 65 -15.00 -5.12 -9.48
N LEU A 66 -14.20 -5.68 -8.57
CA LEU A 66 -13.02 -6.48 -8.90
C LEU A 66 -13.34 -7.93 -9.28
N PHE A 67 -14.35 -8.53 -8.66
CA PHE A 67 -14.65 -9.96 -8.76
C PHE A 67 -15.97 -10.26 -9.51
N GLY A 68 -16.78 -9.24 -9.79
CA GLY A 68 -18.05 -9.35 -10.51
C GLY A 68 -19.27 -9.25 -9.59
N GLU A 69 -20.45 -9.16 -10.20
CA GLU A 69 -21.72 -9.01 -9.48
C GLU A 69 -21.98 -10.19 -8.53
N ASN A 70 -22.46 -9.89 -7.32
CA ASN A 70 -22.74 -10.84 -6.23
C ASN A 70 -21.49 -11.47 -5.59
N ALA A 71 -20.31 -10.88 -5.79
CA ALA A 71 -19.13 -11.30 -5.07
C ALA A 71 -19.27 -10.91 -3.58
N HIS A 72 -18.76 -11.76 -2.69
CA HIS A 72 -18.82 -11.52 -1.26
C HIS A 72 -17.45 -11.19 -0.69
N VAL A 73 -17.43 -10.25 0.24
CA VAL A 73 -16.24 -9.96 1.04
C VAL A 73 -15.91 -11.19 1.87
N VAL A 74 -14.77 -11.79 1.58
CA VAL A 74 -14.22 -12.95 2.29
C VAL A 74 -12.85 -12.62 2.86
N GLU A 75 -12.39 -13.39 3.84
CA GLU A 75 -11.08 -13.16 4.49
C GLU A 75 -9.90 -13.25 3.51
N LYS A 76 -9.98 -14.16 2.54
CA LYS A 76 -8.94 -14.37 1.53
C LYS A 76 -9.53 -14.30 0.13
N MET A 77 -9.06 -13.33 -0.64
CA MET A 77 -9.42 -13.17 -2.05
C MET A 77 -8.29 -13.68 -2.94
N TYR A 78 -8.64 -14.29 -4.08
CA TYR A 78 -7.66 -14.91 -4.97
C TYR A 78 -7.70 -14.31 -6.37
N SER A 79 -6.52 -14.09 -6.96
CA SER A 79 -6.34 -13.46 -8.27
C SER A 79 -6.97 -14.27 -9.41
N ARG A 80 -7.13 -15.58 -9.24
CA ARG A 80 -7.88 -16.43 -10.18
C ARG A 80 -9.35 -16.02 -10.34
N ASN A 81 -9.95 -15.48 -9.28
CA ASN A 81 -11.36 -15.05 -9.23
C ASN A 81 -11.57 -13.61 -9.70
N LEU A 82 -10.50 -12.83 -9.89
CA LEU A 82 -10.63 -11.49 -10.45
C LEU A 82 -11.26 -11.54 -11.83
N ARG A 83 -12.03 -10.52 -12.18
CA ARG A 83 -12.41 -10.26 -13.56
C ARG A 83 -11.17 -10.18 -14.43
N LEU A 84 -11.26 -10.72 -15.64
CA LEU A 84 -10.12 -10.87 -16.55
C LEU A 84 -9.41 -9.53 -16.79
N ASP A 85 -10.18 -8.46 -16.96
CA ASP A 85 -9.71 -7.08 -17.21
C ASP A 85 -8.78 -6.57 -16.11
N TYR A 86 -8.94 -7.04 -14.87
CA TYR A 86 -8.20 -6.57 -13.70
C TYR A 86 -7.05 -7.48 -13.27
N LYS A 87 -6.87 -8.64 -13.90
CA LYS A 87 -5.74 -9.54 -13.58
C LYS A 87 -4.39 -8.90 -13.91
N PHE A 88 -4.30 -8.17 -15.02
CA PHE A 88 -3.10 -7.40 -15.36
C PHE A 88 -2.82 -6.31 -14.32
N LEU A 89 -3.85 -5.57 -13.91
CA LEU A 89 -3.71 -4.52 -12.91
C LEU A 89 -3.27 -5.10 -11.56
N HIS A 90 -3.83 -6.23 -11.13
CA HIS A 90 -3.38 -6.92 -9.92
C HIS A 90 -1.91 -7.28 -9.99
N ARG A 91 -1.45 -7.79 -11.14
CA ARG A 91 -0.03 -8.10 -11.34
C ARG A 91 0.83 -6.85 -11.22
N ALA A 92 0.45 -5.74 -11.85
CA ALA A 92 1.19 -4.48 -11.76
C ALA A 92 1.25 -3.97 -10.30
N VAL A 93 0.11 -3.95 -9.60
CA VAL A 93 0.04 -3.51 -8.20
C VAL A 93 0.91 -4.39 -7.31
N SER A 94 0.77 -5.71 -7.37
CA SER A 94 1.49 -6.65 -6.50
C SER A 94 2.99 -6.76 -6.75
N THR A 95 3.48 -6.26 -7.90
CA THR A 95 4.91 -6.35 -8.28
C THR A 95 5.64 -5.01 -8.28
N HIS A 96 4.95 -3.90 -8.55
CA HIS A 96 5.59 -2.59 -8.72
C HIS A 96 5.11 -1.53 -7.72
N ILE A 97 3.86 -1.61 -7.24
CA ILE A 97 3.28 -0.59 -6.35
C ILE A 97 3.35 -1.04 -4.89
N LEU A 98 2.87 -2.25 -4.61
CA LEU A 98 2.90 -2.91 -3.31
C LEU A 98 3.67 -4.22 -3.42
N PRO A 99 4.99 -4.19 -3.72
CA PRO A 99 5.74 -5.41 -3.95
C PRO A 99 5.72 -6.29 -2.71
N LYS A 100 5.35 -7.56 -2.86
CA LYS A 100 5.37 -8.55 -1.78
C LYS A 100 6.30 -9.71 -2.09
N ALA A 101 6.80 -10.34 -1.04
CA ALA A 101 7.54 -11.59 -1.15
C ALA A 101 6.54 -12.75 -1.02
N GLY A 102 6.71 -13.81 -1.81
CA GLY A 102 5.85 -14.99 -1.79
C GLY A 102 4.88 -15.07 -2.98
N GLY A 103 3.74 -15.73 -2.77
CA GLY A 103 2.74 -16.00 -3.81
C GLY A 103 2.02 -14.74 -4.28
N PHE A 104 1.62 -14.77 -5.56
CA PHE A 104 0.79 -13.74 -6.21
C PHE A 104 -0.62 -14.23 -6.50
N ASP A 105 -1.00 -15.35 -5.89
CA ASP A 105 -2.32 -15.95 -5.95
C ASP A 105 -3.32 -15.22 -5.05
N GLU A 106 -2.89 -14.72 -3.89
CA GLU A 106 -3.73 -13.90 -3.01
C GLU A 106 -3.79 -12.44 -3.49
N VAL A 107 -4.99 -11.85 -3.41
CA VAL A 107 -5.23 -10.41 -3.53
C VAL A 107 -5.41 -9.85 -2.12
N THR A 108 -4.44 -9.09 -1.63
CA THR A 108 -4.53 -8.50 -0.28
C THR A 108 -5.55 -7.37 -0.25
N HIS A 109 -6.08 -7.03 0.93
CA HIS A 109 -6.99 -5.90 1.09
C HIS A 109 -6.38 -4.58 0.60
N MET A 110 -5.07 -4.35 0.81
CA MET A 110 -4.38 -3.17 0.30
C MET A 110 -4.20 -3.19 -1.22
N GLU A 111 -3.98 -4.37 -1.82
CA GLU A 111 -3.94 -4.51 -3.27
C GLU A 111 -5.31 -4.20 -3.87
N ALA A 112 -6.39 -4.77 -3.31
CA ALA A 112 -7.76 -4.50 -3.74
C ALA A 112 -8.13 -3.01 -3.60
N PHE A 113 -7.84 -2.40 -2.45
CA PHE A 113 -8.01 -0.96 -2.22
C PHE A 113 -7.27 -0.11 -3.26
N THR A 114 -6.01 -0.46 -3.55
CA THR A 114 -5.19 0.26 -4.54
C THR A 114 -5.75 0.12 -5.95
N MET A 115 -6.14 -1.10 -6.34
CA MET A 115 -6.77 -1.36 -7.63
C MET A 115 -8.08 -0.58 -7.77
N PHE A 116 -8.92 -0.57 -6.74
CA PHE A 116 -10.19 0.16 -6.73
C PHE A 116 -10.00 1.65 -7.00
N HIS A 117 -9.02 2.28 -6.34
CA HIS A 117 -8.72 3.69 -6.56
C HIS A 117 -8.21 3.97 -7.97
N ILE A 118 -7.34 3.11 -8.51
CA ILE A 118 -6.85 3.23 -9.89
C ILE A 118 -8.02 3.14 -10.88
N ILE A 119 -8.92 2.16 -10.69
CA ILE A 119 -10.06 1.94 -11.60
C ILE A 119 -11.08 3.08 -11.49
N THR A 120 -11.34 3.58 -10.29
CA THR A 120 -12.33 4.64 -10.05
C THR A 120 -11.77 6.06 -10.22
N GLY A 121 -10.48 6.20 -10.53
CA GLY A 121 -9.82 7.50 -10.71
C GLY A 121 -9.68 8.31 -9.42
N ARG A 122 -9.74 7.67 -8.25
CA ARG A 122 -9.61 8.31 -6.94
C ARG A 122 -8.14 8.44 -6.55
N ARG A 123 -7.77 9.60 -6.00
CA ARG A 123 -6.37 9.85 -5.57
C ARG A 123 -6.04 9.03 -4.33
N ILE A 124 -4.84 8.46 -4.29
CA ILE A 124 -4.26 7.80 -3.10
C ILE A 124 -3.02 8.57 -2.68
N ASN A 125 -2.78 8.65 -1.38
CA ASN A 125 -1.56 9.23 -0.83
C ASN A 125 -0.33 8.33 -1.10
N ILE A 126 0.32 8.54 -2.24
CA ILE A 126 1.53 7.81 -2.66
C ILE A 126 2.67 7.90 -1.64
N PRO A 127 3.01 9.07 -1.06
CA PRO A 127 4.02 9.16 0.00
C PRO A 127 3.74 8.23 1.18
N LEU A 128 2.47 8.14 1.60
CA LEU A 128 2.05 7.24 2.68
C LEU A 128 2.24 5.77 2.30
N LEU A 129 1.88 5.37 1.07
CA LEU A 129 2.10 4.00 0.59
C LEU A 129 3.58 3.64 0.60
N ILE A 130 4.46 4.51 0.05
CA ILE A 130 5.91 4.29 0.05
C ILE A 130 6.43 4.18 1.48
N PHE A 131 6.03 5.11 2.36
CA PHE A 131 6.46 5.14 3.75
C PHE A 131 6.07 3.85 4.47
N ASN A 132 4.81 3.41 4.39
CA ASN A 132 4.38 2.17 5.02
C ASN A 132 5.03 0.93 4.40
N HIS A 133 5.28 0.94 3.08
CA HIS A 133 5.99 -0.15 2.44
C HIS A 133 7.42 -0.30 2.98
N MET A 134 8.16 0.81 3.10
CA MET A 134 9.47 0.84 3.75
C MET A 134 9.42 0.29 5.19
N LYS A 135 8.33 0.54 5.93
CA LYS A 135 8.13 -0.05 7.27
C LYS A 135 7.99 -1.57 7.21
N THR A 136 7.15 -2.07 6.30
CA THR A 136 6.89 -3.52 6.18
C THR A 136 8.10 -4.33 5.74
N MET A 137 8.96 -3.78 4.88
CA MET A 137 10.16 -4.47 4.40
C MET A 137 11.16 -4.79 5.50
N LYS A 138 11.27 -3.95 6.54
CA LYS A 138 12.19 -4.16 7.66
C LYS A 138 11.66 -5.09 8.75
N ALA A 139 10.33 -5.25 8.82
CA ALA A 139 9.73 -6.15 9.78
C ALA A 139 9.84 -7.64 9.37
N ARG A 140 10.38 -7.91 8.17
CA ARG A 140 10.70 -9.24 7.65
C ARG A 140 12.17 -9.56 7.90
#